data_AF-A0A0K2SHD4-F1
#
_entry.id   AF-A0A0K2SHD4-F1
#
_cell.length_a   1.000
_cell.length_b   1.000
_cell.length_c   1.000
_cell.angle_alpha   90.00
_cell.angle_beta   90.00
_cell.angle_gamma   90.00
#
_symmetry.space_group_name_H-M   'P 1'
#
loop_
_entity.id
_entity.type
_entity.pdbx_description
1 polymer ?
#
loop_
_entity_poly.entity_id
_entity_poly.type
_entity_poly.pdbx_seq_one_letter_code
_entity_poly.pdbx_strand_id
1 'polypeptide(L)'
;MCQALRAALARCMGWFASDRVVLGLPGLRIEVRRHTRSQVPAELTVVVPRAEFRRRRGAPGCPPEMEIIYSGITVAHSPRHAPEAGGRHPVDLATGATER
;
A
#
# COMPACT_ATOMS: atom_id res chain seq x y z
N MET A 1 4.44 -16.55 19.38
CA MET A 1 5.11 -15.28 19.73
C MET A 1 4.04 -14.19 19.88
N CYS A 2 3.84 -13.69 21.11
CA CYS A 2 2.70 -12.82 21.47
C CYS A 2 2.76 -11.42 20.87
N GLN A 3 1.58 -10.86 20.55
CA GLN A 3 1.38 -9.48 20.06
C GLN A 3 2.06 -8.42 20.96
N ALA A 4 2.09 -8.66 22.27
CA ALA A 4 2.73 -7.78 23.25
C ALA A 4 4.25 -7.63 23.03
N LEU A 5 4.94 -8.69 22.61
CA LEU A 5 6.39 -8.66 22.39
C LEU A 5 6.77 -7.82 21.15
N ARG A 6 5.89 -7.79 20.14
CA ARG A 6 6.05 -6.93 18.95
C ARG A 6 5.84 -5.45 19.28
N ALA A 7 4.86 -5.12 20.12
CA ALA A 7 4.60 -3.75 20.56
C ALA A 7 5.75 -3.21 21.44
N ALA A 8 6.32 -4.06 22.30
CA ALA A 8 7.46 -3.69 23.14
C ALA A 8 8.74 -3.41 22.33
N LEU A 9 9.01 -4.20 21.28
CA LEU A 9 10.17 -3.98 20.40
C LEU A 9 10.03 -2.73 19.50
N ALA A 10 8.80 -2.35 19.13
CA ALA A 10 8.55 -1.09 18.41
C ALA A 10 8.94 0.15 19.23
N ARG A 11 8.81 0.09 20.57
CA ARG A 11 9.24 1.16 21.48
C ARG A 11 10.77 1.29 21.60
N CYS A 12 11.53 0.25 21.29
CA CYS A 12 12.99 0.27 21.35
C CYS A 12 13.69 0.59 20.00
N MET A 13 12.97 0.61 18.87
CA MET A 13 13.56 0.85 17.53
C MET A 13 13.02 2.05 16.74
N GLY A 14 12.25 2.92 17.41
CA GLY A 14 11.96 4.28 16.92
C GLY A 14 11.23 4.32 15.58
N TRP A 15 10.15 3.57 15.43
CA TRP A 15 9.27 3.63 14.26
C TRP A 15 8.02 4.42 14.61
N PHE A 16 7.65 5.41 13.78
CA PHE A 16 6.44 6.21 13.99
C PHE A 16 5.20 5.56 13.36
N ALA A 17 5.36 4.70 12.34
CA ALA A 17 4.25 4.00 11.72
C ALA A 17 4.62 2.56 11.29
N SER A 18 3.65 1.66 11.43
CA SER A 18 3.75 0.25 11.05
C SER A 18 2.45 -0.20 10.38
N ASP A 19 2.53 -0.62 9.12
CA ASP A 19 1.38 -1.09 8.35
C ASP A 19 1.52 -2.58 8.04
N ARG A 20 0.39 -3.31 8.07
CA ARG A 20 0.33 -4.70 7.64
C ARG A 20 -0.94 -4.96 6.86
N VAL A 21 -0.78 -5.40 5.62
CA VAL A 21 -1.88 -5.85 4.77
C VAL A 21 -1.63 -7.29 4.36
N VAL A 22 -2.64 -8.14 4.49
CA VAL A 22 -2.60 -9.53 4.05
C VAL A 22 -3.81 -9.77 3.15
N LEU A 23 -3.54 -10.13 1.90
CA LEU A 23 -4.55 -10.50 0.91
C LEU A 23 -4.41 -12.00 0.61
N GLY A 24 -5.49 -12.75 0.85
CA GLY A 24 -5.59 -14.16 0.52
C GLY A 24 -6.54 -14.36 -0.65
N LEU A 25 -6.04 -14.96 -1.72
CA LEU A 25 -6.81 -15.41 -2.88
C LEU A 25 -6.53 -16.92 -3.07
N PRO A 26 -7.46 -17.69 -3.66
CA PRO A 26 -7.18 -19.07 -4.04
C PRO A 26 -5.85 -19.22 -4.80
N GLY A 27 -4.91 -19.99 -4.24
CA GLY A 27 -3.58 -20.20 -4.84
C GLY A 27 -2.62 -19.01 -4.75
N LEU A 28 -2.98 -17.92 -4.07
CA LEU A 28 -2.17 -16.71 -4.01
C LEU A 28 -2.28 -15.99 -2.65
N ARG A 29 -1.13 -15.67 -2.06
CA ARG A 29 -1.06 -14.91 -0.81
C ARG A 29 -0.11 -13.73 -0.96
N ILE A 30 -0.62 -12.53 -0.72
CA ILE A 30 0.17 -11.30 -0.77
C ILE A 30 0.20 -10.71 0.63
N GLU A 31 1.40 -10.40 1.11
CA GLU A 31 1.60 -9.74 2.39
C GLU A 31 2.48 -8.51 2.20
N VAL A 32 1.95 -7.35 2.59
CA VAL A 32 2.68 -6.09 2.65
C VAL A 32 2.93 -5.77 4.11
N ARG A 33 4.19 -5.53 4.47
CA ARG A 33 4.58 -5.03 5.78
C ARG A 33 5.43 -3.79 5.60
N ARG A 34 5.04 -2.70 6.24
CA ARG A 34 5.81 -1.47 6.27
C ARG A 34 6.14 -1.15 7.71
N HIS A 35 7.40 -0.80 7.95
CA HIS A 35 7.86 -0.22 9.20
C HIS A 35 8.64 1.04 8.83
N THR A 36 8.25 2.18 9.36
CA THR A 36 8.86 3.45 8.95
C THR A 36 9.09 4.39 10.11
N ARG A 37 10.12 5.22 9.93
CA ARG A 37 10.40 6.41 10.75
C ARG A 37 9.87 7.69 10.09
N SER A 38 9.12 7.59 9.00
CA SER A 38 8.46 8.74 8.42
C SER A 38 7.23 9.09 9.26
N GLN A 39 7.12 10.36 9.65
CA GLN A 39 5.90 10.91 10.25
C GLN A 39 4.87 11.32 9.20
N VAL A 40 5.22 11.24 7.92
CA VAL A 40 4.33 11.62 6.83
C VAL A 40 3.27 10.53 6.64
N PRO A 41 1.97 10.87 6.74
CA PRO A 41 0.91 9.93 6.46
C PRO A 41 1.06 9.35 5.05
N ALA A 42 0.88 8.04 4.91
CA ALA A 42 0.94 7.39 3.61
C ALA A 42 -0.27 6.51 3.41
N GLU A 43 -0.72 6.45 2.17
CA GLU A 43 -1.80 5.58 1.75
C GLU A 43 -1.21 4.30 1.15
N LEU A 44 -1.78 3.16 1.53
CA LEU A 44 -1.43 1.86 0.96
C LEU A 44 -2.68 1.30 0.28
N THR A 45 -2.60 1.14 -1.04
CA THR A 45 -3.71 0.65 -1.86
C THR A 45 -3.34 -0.70 -2.46
N VAL A 46 -4.23 -1.68 -2.33
CA VAL A 46 -4.10 -2.99 -2.97
C VAL A 46 -5.30 -3.18 -3.89
N VAL A 47 -5.05 -3.35 -5.19
CA VAL A 47 -6.09 -3.51 -6.21
C VAL A 47 -5.93 -4.85 -6.92
N VAL A 48 -7.02 -5.60 -7.00
CA VAL A 48 -7.15 -6.79 -7.84
C VAL A 48 -8.14 -6.43 -8.95
N PRO A 49 -7.69 -6.01 -10.15
CA PRO A 49 -8.54 -5.37 -11.14
C PRO A 49 -9.60 -6.32 -11.72
N ARG A 50 -9.31 -7.62 -11.85
CA ARG A 50 -10.26 -8.61 -12.33
C ARG A 50 -9.86 -10.02 -11.89
N ALA A 51 -10.81 -10.73 -11.30
CA ALA A 51 -10.75 -12.17 -11.09
C ALA A 51 -11.80 -12.82 -11.98
N GLU A 52 -11.37 -13.69 -12.89
CA GLU A 52 -12.26 -14.47 -13.75
C GLU A 52 -12.40 -15.88 -13.20
N PHE A 53 -13.64 -16.33 -13.00
CA PHE A 53 -13.95 -17.69 -12.54
C PHE A 53 -14.50 -18.48 -13.72
N ARG A 54 -13.72 -19.43 -14.22
CA ARG A 54 -14.12 -20.35 -15.29
C ARG A 54 -14.53 -21.67 -14.68
N ARG A 55 -15.78 -22.08 -14.88
CA ARG A 55 -16.26 -23.40 -14.50
C ARG A 55 -16.32 -24.28 -15.74
N ARG A 56 -15.66 -25.43 -15.71
CA ARG A 56 -15.79 -26.46 -16.74
C ARG A 56 -16.61 -27.61 -16.16
N ARG A 57 -17.57 -28.13 -16.95
CA ARG A 57 -18.21 -29.39 -16.60
C ARG A 57 -17.15 -30.48 -16.70
N GLY A 58 -16.96 -31.20 -15.60
CA GLY A 58 -16.10 -32.39 -15.60
C GLY A 58 -16.65 -33.44 -16.56
N ALA A 59 -15.79 -34.36 -17.00
CA ALA A 59 -16.22 -35.56 -17.70
C ALA A 59 -17.24 -36.35 -16.85
N PRO A 60 -18.06 -37.24 -17.44
CA PRO A 60 -18.99 -38.08 -16.69
C PRO A 60 -18.27 -38.83 -15.56
N GLY A 61 -18.68 -38.62 -14.31
CA GLY A 61 -18.04 -39.19 -13.13
C GLY A 61 -16.95 -38.32 -12.48
N CYS A 62 -16.57 -37.19 -13.07
CA CYS A 62 -15.61 -36.25 -12.49
C CYS A 62 -16.30 -35.00 -11.91
N PRO A 63 -15.81 -34.46 -10.78
CA PRO A 63 -16.30 -33.19 -10.26
C PRO A 63 -16.02 -32.04 -11.24
N PRO A 64 -16.85 -30.99 -11.25
CA PRO A 64 -16.62 -29.82 -12.09
C PRO A 64 -15.32 -29.12 -11.72
N GLU A 65 -14.56 -28.71 -12.73
CA GLU A 65 -13.31 -27.98 -12.56
C GLU A 65 -13.57 -26.48 -12.43
N MET A 66 -12.88 -25.82 -11.50
CA MET A 66 -12.93 -24.38 -11.31
C MET A 66 -11.54 -23.78 -11.50
N GLU A 67 -11.39 -23.01 -12.57
CA GLU A 67 -10.19 -22.26 -12.91
C GLU A 67 -10.40 -20.80 -12.49
N ILE A 68 -9.41 -20.22 -11.81
CA ILE A 68 -9.45 -18.83 -11.34
C ILE A 68 -8.28 -18.09 -11.96
N ILE A 69 -8.58 -17.04 -12.73
CA ILE A 69 -7.58 -16.24 -13.43
C ILE A 69 -7.57 -14.83 -12.84
N TYR A 70 -6.42 -14.43 -12.30
CA TYR A 70 -6.19 -13.06 -11.83
C TYR A 70 -5.49 -12.27 -12.94
N SER A 71 -6.14 -11.26 -13.51
CA SER A 71 -5.60 -10.55 -14.68
C SER A 71 -4.66 -9.39 -14.33
N GLY A 72 -4.38 -9.16 -13.04
CA GLY A 72 -3.51 -8.11 -12.55
C GLY A 72 -3.60 -7.96 -11.05
N ILE A 73 -2.53 -7.50 -10.41
CA ILE A 73 -2.52 -7.15 -8.99
C ILE A 73 -1.59 -5.96 -8.83
N THR A 74 -2.12 -4.88 -8.27
CA THR A 74 -1.36 -3.65 -8.04
C THR A 74 -1.28 -3.37 -6.56
N VAL A 75 -0.06 -3.15 -6.07
CA VAL A 75 0.20 -2.65 -4.72
C VAL A 75 0.85 -1.29 -4.88
N ALA A 76 0.16 -0.24 -4.46
CA ALA A 76 0.64 1.13 -4.54
C ALA A 76 0.84 1.70 -3.13
N HIS A 77 2.02 2.27 -2.90
CA HIS A 77 2.33 3.02 -1.69
C HIS A 77 2.51 4.49 -2.04
N SER A 78 1.63 5.33 -1.49
CA SER A 78 1.51 6.74 -1.83
C SER A 78 1.75 7.59 -0.57
N PRO A 79 3.00 7.85 -0.17
CA PRO A 79 3.30 8.82 0.88
C PRO A 79 2.79 10.19 0.45
N ARG A 80 2.03 10.85 1.32
CA ARG A 80 1.63 12.25 1.06
C ARG A 80 2.88 13.13 1.08
N HIS A 81 2.80 14.33 0.52
CA HIS A 81 3.85 15.32 0.77
C HIS A 81 3.79 15.74 2.23
N ALA A 82 4.96 15.94 2.85
CA ALA A 82 4.99 16.67 4.12
C ALA A 82 4.35 18.04 3.88
N PRO A 83 3.54 18.58 4.81
CA PRO A 83 3.07 19.95 4.67
C PRO A 83 4.29 20.84 4.51
N GLU A 84 4.38 21.55 3.38
CA GLU A 84 5.47 22.47 3.15
C GLU A 84 5.50 23.45 4.32
N ALA A 85 6.60 23.46 5.06
CA ALA A 85 6.84 24.49 6.06
C ALA A 85 7.04 25.81 5.31
N GLY A 86 5.96 26.52 5.01
CA GLY A 86 5.95 27.91 4.57
C GLY A 86 6.86 28.22 3.38
N GLY A 87 6.77 27.43 2.30
CA GLY A 87 7.48 27.74 1.05
C GLY A 87 6.95 29.03 0.44
N ARG A 88 7.66 30.15 0.65
CA ARG A 88 7.57 31.30 -0.27
C ARG A 88 7.84 30.77 -1.67
N HIS A 89 6.87 30.93 -2.55
CA HIS A 89 7.00 30.60 -3.96
C HIS A 89 8.17 31.44 -4.54
N PRO A 90 9.08 30.88 -5.36
CA PRO A 90 10.24 31.63 -5.89
C PRO A 90 9.89 32.78 -6.83
N VAL A 91 8.61 33.07 -7.03
CA VAL A 91 8.09 34.07 -7.97
C VAL A 91 7.78 35.43 -7.34
N ASP A 92 7.83 35.56 -6.01
CA ASP A 92 7.52 36.83 -5.33
C ASP A 92 8.74 37.74 -5.09
N LEU A 93 9.94 37.36 -5.55
CA LEU A 93 11.18 38.13 -5.35
C LEU A 93 11.62 38.94 -6.58
N ALA A 94 10.90 38.88 -7.70
CA ALA A 94 11.31 39.52 -8.96
C ALA A 94 10.55 40.80 -9.33
N THR A 95 9.56 41.24 -8.55
CA THR A 95 8.77 42.44 -8.88
C THR A 95 8.73 43.38 -7.68
N GLY A 96 9.62 44.36 -7.63
CA GLY A 96 9.49 45.45 -6.65
C GLY A 96 10.75 46.23 -6.27
N ALA A 97 11.88 46.04 -6.95
CA ALA A 97 13.08 46.85 -6.71
C ALA A 97 13.47 47.67 -7.94
N THR A 98 12.61 48.61 -8.38
CA THR A 98 13.02 49.86 -9.03
C THR A 98 11.84 50.81 -9.03
N GLU A 99 11.89 51.88 -8.23
CA GLU A 99 11.73 53.26 -8.70
C GLU A 99 12.04 54.24 -7.56
N ARG A 100 12.62 55.37 -7.98
CA ARG A 100 13.30 56.40 -7.20
C ARG A 100 12.31 57.36 -6.53
#